data_AF-A0A7K1BAB1-F1
#
_entry.id   AF-A0A7K1BAB1-F1
#
_cell.length_a   1.000
_cell.length_b   1.000
_cell.length_c   1.000
_cell.angle_alpha   90.00
_cell.angle_beta   90.00
_cell.angle_gamma   90.00
#
_symmetry.space_group_name_H-M   'P 1'
#
loop_
_entity.id
_entity.type
_entity.pdbx_description
1 polymer ?
#
loop_
_entity_poly.entity_id
_entity_poly.type
_entity_poly.pdbx_seq_one_letter_code
_entity_poly.pdbx_strand_id
1 'polypeptide(L)' 'MPGAIAMIIALLLFPVVALMGSAVLAALLGSVLNKDAEVRNEGSELLDLNV' A
#
# COMPACT_ATOMS: atom_id res chain seq x y z
N MET A 1 5.48 33.73 13.35
CA MET A 1 6.34 32.94 12.44
C MET A 1 6.17 31.42 12.51
N PRO A 2 5.92 30.77 13.68
CA PRO A 2 5.83 29.30 13.75
C PRO A 2 4.81 28.65 12.82
N GLY A 3 3.64 29.27 12.63
CA GLY A 3 2.60 28.76 11.72
C GLY A 3 3.04 28.68 10.26
N ALA A 4 3.79 29.67 9.76
CA ALA A 4 4.29 29.67 8.38
C ALA A 4 5.31 28.54 8.16
N ILE A 5 6.16 28.28 9.16
CA ILE A 5 7.15 27.19 9.10
C ILE A 5 6.42 25.83 9.09
N ALA A 6 5.42 25.64 9.95
CA ALA A 6 4.62 24.41 9.97
C ALA A 6 3.92 24.15 8.63
N MET A 7 3.38 25.19 7.99
CA MET A 7 2.73 25.10 6.68
C MET A 7 3.69 24.66 5.58
N ILE A 8 4.91 25.21 5.54
CA ILE A 8 5.92 24.83 4.56
C ILE A 8 6.32 23.36 4.74
N ILE A 9 6.55 22.93 5.98
CA ILE A 9 6.88 21.54 6.29
C ILE A 9 5.74 20.61 5.84
N ALA A 10 4.49 20.95 6.15
CA ALA A 10 3.34 20.16 5.75
C ALA A 10 3.23 20.04 4.22
N LEU A 11 3.38 21.15 3.49
CA LEU A 11 3.30 21.16 2.02
C LEU A 11 4.38 20.30 1.36
N LEU A 12 5.59 20.30 1.93
CA LEU A 12 6.70 19.49 1.40
C LEU A 12 6.55 18.00 1.73
N LEU A 13 6.07 17.66 2.93
CA LEU A 13 5.92 16.27 3.36
C LEU A 13 4.67 15.60 2.81
N PHE A 14 3.57 16.35 2.66
CA PHE A 14 2.28 15.81 2.24
C PHE A 14 2.33 14.98 0.94
N PRO A 15 2.94 15.43 -0.17
CA PRO A 15 2.98 14.63 -1.40
C PRO A 15 3.73 13.32 -1.20
N VAL A 16 4.83 13.31 -0.44
CA VAL A 16 5.60 12.10 -0.15
C VAL A 16 4.78 11.13 0.69
N VAL A 17 4.17 11.62 1.76
CA VAL A 17 3.35 10.80 2.66
C VAL A 17 2.12 10.25 1.95
N ALA A 18 1.43 11.07 1.15
CA ALA A 18 0.25 10.65 0.41
C ALA A 18 0.59 9.56 -0.62
N LEU A 19 1.62 9.79 -1.45
CA LEU A 19 2.03 8.84 -2.48
C LEU A 19 2.58 7.55 -1.89
N MET A 20 3.54 7.63 -0.97
CA MET A 20 4.14 6.45 -0.34
C MET A 20 3.17 5.71 0.58
N GLY A 21 2.30 6.44 1.29
CA GLY A 21 1.29 5.85 2.15
C GLY A 21 0.32 4.97 1.36
N SER A 22 -0.09 5.41 0.17
CA SER A 22 -0.95 4.59 -0.71
C SER A 22 -0.26 3.31 -1.18
N ALA A 23 1.04 3.34 -1.47
CA ALA A 23 1.80 2.16 -1.86
C ALA A 23 1.87 1.12 -0.73
N VAL A 24 2.08 1.58 0.52
CA VAL A 24 2.08 0.71 1.71
C VAL A 24 0.71 0.08 1.90
N LEU A 25 -0.37 0.86 1.81
CA LEU A 25 -1.73 0.34 1.93
C LEU A 25 -2.05 -0.68 0.83
N ALA A 26 -1.65 -0.41 -0.41
CA ALA A 26 -1.84 -1.33 -1.53
C ALA A 26 -1.07 -2.64 -1.32
N ALA A 27 0.17 -2.58 -0.84
CA ALA A 27 0.97 -3.78 -0.56
C ALA A 27 0.35 -4.63 0.56
N LEU A 28 -0.09 -3.99 1.65
CA LEU A 28 -0.74 -4.69 2.76
C LEU A 28 -2.06 -5.33 2.32
N LEU A 29 -2.93 -4.56 1.66
CA LEU A 29 -4.22 -5.07 1.21
C LEU A 29 -4.04 -6.17 0.15
N GLY A 30 -3.14 -5.96 -0.81
CA GLY A 30 -2.80 -6.95 -1.83
C GLY A 30 -2.29 -8.25 -1.23
N SER A 31 -1.41 -8.17 -0.22
CA SER A 31 -0.89 -9.37 0.47
C SER A 31 -1.98 -10.14 1.20
N VAL A 32 -2.87 -9.45 1.93
CA VAL A 32 -3.99 -10.09 2.63
C VAL A 32 -4.96 -10.75 1.66
N LEU A 33 -5.33 -10.04 0.58
CA LEU A 33 -6.24 -10.55 -0.43
C LEU A 33 -5.63 -11.71 -1.23
N ASN A 34 -4.32 -11.66 -1.53
CA ASN A 34 -3.63 -12.75 -2.20
C ASN A 34 -3.64 -14.02 -1.34
N LYS A 35 -3.45 -13.88 -0.02
CA LYS A 35 -3.52 -15.03 0.90
C LYS A 35 -4.92 -15.63 0.99
N ASP A 36 -5.96 -14.80 0.99
CA ASP A 36 -7.35 -15.28 0.90
C ASP A 36 -7.59 -16.02 -0.42
N ALA A 37 -7.09 -15.49 -1.54
CA ALA A 37 -7.21 -16.10 -2.85
C ALA A 37 -6.50 -17.46 -2.93
N GLU A 38 -5.31 -17.62 -2.35
CA GLU A 38 -4.60 -18.91 -2.25
C GLU A 38 -5.46 -19.97 -1.58
N VAL A 39 -6.00 -19.68 -0.39
CA VAL A 39 -6.81 -20.64 0.39
C VAL A 39 -8.10 -21.01 -0.35
N ARG A 40 -8.73 -20.05 -1.01
CA ARG A 40 -9.99 -20.28 -1.74
C ARG A 40 -9.82 -21.06 -3.04
N ASN A 41 -8.62 -21.06 -3.60
CA ASN A 41 -8.30 -21.73 -4.86
C ASN A 41 -7.30 -22.88 -4.67
N GLU A 42 -7.27 -23.50 -3.48
CA GLU A 42 -6.44 -24.67 -3.21
C GLU A 42 -6.69 -25.79 -4.24
N GLY A 43 -5.60 -26.31 -4.82
CA GLY A 43 -5.64 -27.33 -5.87
C GLY A 43 -5.85 -26.77 -7.29
N SER A 44 -5.91 -25.45 -7.46
CA SER A 44 -5.94 -24.82 -8.79
C SER A 44 -4.55 -24.82 -9.43
N GLU A 45 -4.46 -25.33 -10.66
CA GLU A 45 -3.27 -25.25 -11.51
C GLU A 45 -2.81 -23.80 -11.80
N LEU A 46 -3.73 -22.83 -11.68
CA LEU A 46 -3.41 -21.41 -11.85
C LEU A 46 -2.59 -20.86 -10.68
N LEU A 47 -2.71 -21.46 -9.49
CA LEU A 47 -1.96 -21.06 -8.32
C LEU A 47 -0.48 -21.39 -8.48
N ASP A 48 -0.15 -22.51 -9.13
CA ASP A 48 1.22 -22.93 -9.41
C ASP A 48 1.93 -22.02 -10.43
N LEU A 49 1.16 -21.27 -11.22
CA LEU A 49 1.67 -20.32 -12.22
C LEU A 49 1.75 -18.88 -11.69
N ASN A 50 1.28 -18.64 -10.47
CA ASN A 50 1.25 -17.30 -9.86
C ASN A 50 2.59 -17.00 -9.16
N VAL A 51 3.55 -16.48 -9.95
CA VAL A 51 4.91 -16.08 -9.51
C VAL A 51 4.98 -14.66 -8.99
#